data_AF-A0A9W3ZS70-F1
#
_entry.id   AF-A0A9W3ZS70-F1
#
_cell.length_a   1.000
_cell.length_b   1.000
_cell.length_c   1.000
_cell.angle_alpha   90.00
_cell.angle_beta   90.00
_cell.angle_gamma   90.00
#
_symmetry.space_group_name_H-M   'P 1'
#
loop_
_entity.id
_entity.type
_entity.pdbx_description
1 polymer ?
#
loop_
_entity_poly.entity_id
_entity_poly.type
_entity_poly.pdbx_seq_one_letter_code
_entity_poly.pdbx_strand_id
1 'polypeptide(L)' 'MTVITKLKQTVSGLKSAQASLEGFALDTDNQQAKQLFQTAAQQTQTIIDSLNPRVEEVQQEEPQYSQQ' A
#
# COMPACT_ATOMS: atom_id res chain seq x y z
N MET A 1 13.37 -10.49 -11.07
CA MET A 1 12.22 -10.00 -10.28
C MET A 1 11.04 -10.91 -10.57
N THR A 2 10.58 -11.67 -9.59
CA THR A 2 9.40 -12.52 -9.73
C THR A 2 8.12 -11.69 -9.62
N VAL A 3 6.96 -12.30 -9.87
CA VAL A 3 5.66 -11.62 -9.75
C VAL A 3 5.46 -11.18 -8.30
N ILE A 4 5.81 -12.03 -7.32
CA ILE A 4 5.72 -11.65 -5.90
C ILE A 4 6.62 -10.45 -5.57
N THR A 5 7.82 -10.34 -6.15
CA THR A 5 8.70 -9.20 -5.90
C THR A 5 8.07 -7.89 -6.40
N LYS A 6 7.47 -7.91 -7.60
CA LYS A 6 6.78 -6.74 -8.17
C LYS A 6 5.60 -6.33 -7.29
N LEU A 7 4.79 -7.30 -6.86
CA LEU A 7 3.60 -7.02 -6.06
C LEU A 7 3.95 -6.45 -4.68
N LYS A 8 4.97 -7.01 -4.00
CA LYS A 8 5.48 -6.47 -2.73
C LYS A 8 6.06 -5.06 -2.87
N GLN A 9 6.75 -4.79 -3.99
CA GLN A 9 7.26 -3.45 -4.29
C GLN A 9 6.12 -2.45 -4.49
N THR A 10 5.05 -2.83 -5.21
CA THR A 10 3.86 -1.99 -5.38
C THR A 10 3.19 -1.68 -4.04
N VAL A 11 2.97 -2.69 -3.19
CA VAL A 11 2.39 -2.48 -1.85
C VAL A 11 3.28 -1.57 -1.00
N SER A 12 4.61 -1.73 -1.08
CA SER A 12 5.54 -0.84 -0.36
C SER A 12 5.46 0.60 -0.86
N GLY A 13 5.35 0.81 -2.18
CA GLY A 13 5.15 2.13 -2.76
C GLY A 13 3.84 2.79 -2.32
N LEU A 14 2.75 2.02 -2.24
CA LEU A 14 1.47 2.49 -1.74
C LEU A 14 1.55 2.89 -0.26
N LYS A 15 2.24 2.11 0.59
CA LYS A 15 2.46 2.46 2.01
C LYS A 15 3.25 3.77 2.15
N SER A 16 4.28 3.98 1.34
CA SER A 16 5.03 5.25 1.33
C SER A 16 4.16 6.43 0.89
N ALA A 17 3.29 6.23 -0.11
CA ALA A 17 2.35 7.25 -0.56
C ALA A 17 1.31 7.59 0.52
N GLN A 18 0.73 6.58 1.18
CA GLN A 18 -0.16 6.76 2.32
C GLN A 18 0.49 7.58 3.44
N ALA A 19 1.70 7.21 3.86
CA ALA A 19 2.43 7.93 4.91
C ALA A 19 2.70 9.39 4.51
N SER A 20 3.02 9.65 3.23
CA SER A 20 3.17 11.01 2.71
C SER A 20 1.88 11.81 2.80
N LEU A 21 0.74 11.20 2.45
CA LEU A 21 -0.59 11.83 2.55
C LEU A 21 -0.97 12.14 4.01
N GLU A 22 -0.69 11.22 4.93
CA GLU A 22 -0.88 11.45 6.37
C GLU A 22 0.00 12.61 6.86
N GLY A 23 1.26 12.67 6.42
CA GLY A 23 2.16 13.81 6.69
C GLY A 23 1.61 15.14 6.18
N PHE A 24 1.14 15.19 4.93
CA PHE A 24 0.55 16.42 4.36
C PHE A 24 -0.71 16.87 5.11
N ALA A 25 -1.50 15.93 5.64
CA ALA A 25 -2.66 16.26 6.48
C ALA A 25 -2.26 16.86 7.84
N LEU A 26 -1.09 16.50 8.38
CA LEU A 26 -0.54 17.07 9.61
C LEU A 26 0.07 18.45 9.37
N ASP A 27 0.76 18.63 8.25
CA ASP A 27 1.51 19.85 7.93
C ASP A 27 0.64 21.00 7.41
N THR A 28 -0.60 20.71 6.96
CA THR A 28 -1.48 21.72 6.38
C THR A 28 -2.45 22.36 7.40
N ASP A 29 -2.54 23.69 7.36
CA ASP A 29 -3.55 24.45 8.11
C ASP A 29 -4.89 24.57 7.36
N ASN A 30 -4.90 24.27 6.05
CA ASN A 30 -6.11 24.33 5.24
C ASN A 30 -7.02 23.13 5.53
N GLN A 31 -8.19 23.40 6.12
CA GLN A 31 -9.15 22.36 6.52
C GLN A 31 -9.66 21.50 5.36
N GLN A 32 -9.85 22.08 4.17
CA GLN A 32 -10.28 21.34 2.99
C GLN A 32 -9.16 20.42 2.49
N ALA A 33 -7.92 20.92 2.45
CA ALA A 33 -6.76 20.12 2.07
C ALA A 33 -6.52 18.98 3.07
N LYS A 34 -6.68 19.25 4.37
CA LYS A 34 -6.58 18.23 5.42
C LYS A 34 -7.54 17.08 5.21
N GLN A 35 -8.82 17.38 4.97
CA GLN A 35 -9.83 16.36 4.69
C GLN A 35 -9.52 15.58 3.41
N LEU A 36 -9.04 16.26 2.37
CA LEU A 36 -8.64 15.63 1.12
C LEU A 36 -7.51 14.61 1.35
N PHE A 37 -6.44 15.01 2.04
CA PHE A 37 -5.30 14.13 2.31
C PHE A 37 -5.66 12.95 3.21
N GLN A 38 -6.48 13.18 4.24
CA GLN A 38 -6.99 12.10 5.10
C GLN A 38 -7.83 11.09 4.30
N THR A 39 -8.72 11.58 3.43
CA THR A 39 -9.55 10.72 2.58
C THR A 39 -8.70 9.92 1.61
N ALA A 40 -7.71 10.54 0.99
CA ALA A 40 -6.78 9.87 0.07
C ALA A 40 -5.92 8.81 0.78
N ALA A 41 -5.44 9.10 2.00
CA ALA A 41 -4.71 8.14 2.81
C ALA A 41 -5.59 6.92 3.16
N GLN A 42 -6.84 7.15 3.56
CA GLN A 42 -7.79 6.09 3.87
C GLN A 42 -8.11 5.23 2.64
N GLN A 43 -8.30 5.84 1.46
CA GLN A 43 -8.51 5.11 0.21
C GLN A 43 -7.27 4.27 -0.16
N THR A 44 -6.07 4.82 0.05
CA THR A 44 -4.82 4.10 -0.19
C THR A 44 -4.67 2.89 0.73
N GLN A 45 -5.04 3.04 2.01
CA GLN A 45 -5.09 1.93 2.96
C GLN A 45 -6.04 0.83 2.49
N THR A 46 -7.25 1.17 2.04
CA THR A 46 -8.21 0.19 1.49
C THR A 46 -7.63 -0.56 0.28
N ILE A 47 -6.87 0.12 -0.59
CA ILE A 47 -6.19 -0.52 -1.73
C ILE A 47 -5.11 -1.49 -1.22
N ILE A 48 -4.27 -1.07 -0.27
CA ILE A 48 -3.25 -1.93 0.35
C ILE A 48 -3.90 -3.19 0.93
N ASP A 49 -4.98 -3.03 1.69
CA ASP A 49 -5.69 -4.14 2.32
C ASP A 49 -6.30 -5.08 1.28
N SER A 50 -6.78 -4.56 0.15
CA SER A 50 -7.29 -5.39 -0.95
C SER A 50 -6.19 -6.18 -1.68
N LEU A 51 -4.95 -5.68 -1.67
CA LEU A 51 -3.80 -6.32 -2.33
C LEU A 51 -3.08 -7.33 -1.44
N ASN A 52 -3.13 -7.17 -0.11
CA ASN A 52 -2.43 -8.06 0.84
C ASN A 52 -2.82 -9.55 0.68
N PRO A 53 -4.11 -9.93 0.55
CA PRO A 53 -4.48 -11.33 0.30
C PRO A 53 -3.84 -11.86 -1.00
N ARG A 54 -3.81 -11.05 -2.06
CA ARG A 54 -3.18 -11.47 -3.33
C ARG A 54 -1.66 -11.62 -3.20
N VAL A 55 -1.00 -10.83 -2.35
CA VAL A 55 0.42 -11.01 -2.02
C VAL A 55 0.64 -12.37 -1.37
N GLU A 56 -0.22 -12.76 -0.45
CA GLU A 56 -0.11 -14.06 0.25
C GLU A 56 -0.36 -15.24 -0.70
N GLU A 57 -1.40 -15.17 -1.53
CA GLU A 57 -1.69 -16.19 -2.54
C GLU A 57 -0.50 -16.38 -3.50
N VAL A 58 -0.01 -15.29 -4.11
CA VAL A 58 1.10 -15.36 -5.06
C VAL A 58 2.38 -15.84 -4.37
N GLN A 59 2.58 -15.52 -3.09
CA GLN A 59 3.72 -16.02 -2.34
C GLN A 59 3.70 -17.55 -2.21
N GLN A 60 2.52 -18.16 -2.03
CA GLN A 60 2.35 -19.62 -1.97
C GLN A 60 2.48 -20.30 -3.34
N GLU A 61 2.13 -19.61 -4.42
CA GLU A 61 2.27 -20.08 -5.80
C GLU A 61 3.75 -20.12 -6.28
N GLU A 62 4.67 -19.46 -5.58
CA GLU A 62 6.06 -19.32 -6.04
C GLU A 62 6.88 -20.60 -5.78
N PRO A 63 7.62 -21.14 -6.78
CA PRO A 63 8.31 -22.44 -6.69
C PRO A 63 9.27 -22.58 -5.51
N GLN A 64 9.84 -21.45 -5.07
CA GLN A 64 10.75 -21.36 -3.93
C GLN A 64 10.08 -21.67 -2.57
N TYR A 65 8.75 -21.51 -2.47
CA TYR A 65 7.96 -21.89 -1.30
C TYR A 65 7.38 -23.31 -1.43
N SER A 66 7.23 -23.81 -2.66
CA SER A 66 6.75 -25.17 -2.93
C SER A 66 7.80 -26.26 -2.70
N GLN A 67 9.08 -25.91 -2.51
CA GLN A 67 10.19 -26.85 -2.25
C GLN A 67 10.68 -26.88 -0.80
N GLN A 68 9.97 -26.24 0.15
CA GLN A 68 10.24 -26.37 1.59
C GLN A 68 9.45 -27.49 2.24
#